data_AF-A0A5P6VN78-F1
#
_entry.id   AF-A0A5P6VN78-F1
#
_cell.length_a   1.000
_cell.length_b   1.000
_cell.length_c   1.000
_cell.angle_alpha   90.00
_cell.angle_beta   90.00
_cell.angle_gamma   90.00
#
_symmetry.space_group_name_H-M   'P 1'
#
loop_
_entity.id
_entity.type
_entity.pdbx_description
1 polymer ?
#
loop_
_entity_poly.entity_id
_entity_poly.type
_entity_poly.pdbx_seq_one_letter_code
_entity_poly.pdbx_strand_id
1 'polypeptide(L)'
;MKTTKEILLFANEITKLLDIQIGRKKTLEDEYKCDIISLADMLKELDMINKKELKLKRTLVSQVHVKKNGLPKSIRYDAVRDLWITKISGDIRIHARTEEALLDKILEYYDCHLMSYTIDHIFTLALKHKEDIDICSPLTIQRYKDSYNRFISEEFREKDIRKVDNDSLQSYSKLMTARLHPKKKAFLSYKGVLNLIFDYAEENNYIQNNPVKSINNKKFLMQCDNSKPQSSEKILSLHDIETIYSEINRRNNLPRYQGYLVP
;
A
#
# COMPACT_ATOMS: atom_id res chain seq x y z
N MET A 1 -2.13 -14.86 15.20
CA MET A 1 -2.21 -14.32 13.83
C MET A 1 -1.01 -13.41 13.68
N LYS A 2 -0.04 -13.72 12.79
CA LYS A 2 1.13 -12.83 12.62
C LYS A 2 0.65 -11.48 12.11
N THR A 3 1.21 -10.40 12.63
CA THR A 3 0.89 -9.06 12.14
C THR A 3 1.45 -8.87 10.72
N THR A 4 0.84 -8.01 9.90
CA THR A 4 1.32 -7.70 8.53
C THR A 4 2.80 -7.30 8.51
N LYS A 5 3.30 -6.67 9.58
CA LYS A 5 4.71 -6.28 9.75
C LYS A 5 5.64 -7.48 9.93
N GLU A 6 5.24 -8.49 10.70
CA GLU A 6 6.02 -9.73 10.90
C GLU A 6 6.08 -10.58 9.63
N ILE A 7 4.97 -10.63 8.88
CA ILE A 7 4.93 -11.34 7.59
C ILE A 7 5.87 -10.67 6.59
N LEU A 8 5.88 -9.33 6.54
CA LEU A 8 6.74 -8.57 5.64
C LEU A 8 8.23 -8.73 5.99
N LEU A 9 8.59 -8.63 7.27
CA LEU A 9 9.97 -8.79 7.72
C LEU A 9 10.50 -10.20 7.42
N PHE A 10 9.69 -11.22 7.69
CA PHE A 10 10.03 -12.61 7.37
C PHE A 10 10.13 -12.85 5.87
N ALA A 11 9.19 -12.31 5.07
CA ALA A 11 9.26 -12.40 3.62
C ALA A 11 10.56 -11.78 3.09
N ASN A 12 10.93 -10.59 3.58
CA ASN A 12 12.17 -9.93 3.20
C ASN A 12 13.43 -10.76 3.55
N GLU A 13 13.45 -11.44 4.69
CA GLU A 13 14.56 -12.31 5.08
C GLU A 13 14.66 -13.54 4.18
N ILE A 14 13.53 -14.19 3.88
CA ILE A 14 13.49 -15.35 2.99
C ILE A 14 13.85 -14.97 1.54
N THR A 15 13.41 -13.81 1.05
CA THR A 15 13.78 -13.29 -0.27
C THR A 15 15.29 -13.05 -0.36
N LYS A 16 15.91 -12.42 0.66
CA LYS A 16 17.37 -12.27 0.71
C LYS A 16 18.09 -13.62 0.65
N LEU A 17 17.60 -14.63 1.35
CA LEU A 17 18.17 -15.98 1.29
C LEU A 17 18.03 -16.61 -0.10
N LEU A 18 16.92 -16.33 -0.80
CA LEU A 18 16.68 -16.75 -2.18
C LEU A 18 17.68 -16.09 -3.14
N ASP A 19 17.88 -14.78 -3.01
CA ASP A 19 18.84 -14.02 -3.82
C ASP A 19 20.27 -14.53 -3.63
N ILE A 20 20.65 -14.91 -2.41
CA ILE A 20 21.93 -15.56 -2.13
C ILE A 20 22.05 -16.89 -2.89
N GLN A 21 20.99 -17.70 -2.94
CA GLN A 21 21.02 -18.96 -3.70
C GLN A 21 21.14 -18.71 -5.21
N ILE A 22 20.42 -17.72 -5.75
CA ILE A 22 20.48 -17.32 -7.16
C ILE A 22 21.90 -16.83 -7.51
N GLY A 23 22.49 -15.98 -6.66
CA GLY A 23 23.87 -15.52 -6.82
C GLY A 23 24.86 -16.68 -6.85
N ARG A 24 24.71 -17.65 -5.94
CA ARG A 24 25.56 -18.85 -5.90
C ARG A 24 25.45 -19.71 -7.15
N LYS A 25 24.24 -19.87 -7.75
CA LYS A 25 24.10 -20.57 -9.04
C LYS A 25 24.93 -19.90 -10.13
N LYS A 26 24.84 -18.58 -10.23
CA LYS A 26 25.59 -17.80 -11.22
C LYS A 26 27.10 -17.96 -11.03
N THR A 27 27.59 -17.88 -9.79
CA THR A 27 29.00 -18.11 -9.47
C THR A 27 29.44 -19.54 -9.86
N LEU A 28 28.62 -20.55 -9.55
CA LEU A 28 28.92 -21.94 -9.88
C LEU A 28 28.99 -22.19 -11.39
N GLU A 29 28.11 -21.54 -12.17
CA GLU A 29 28.17 -21.58 -13.64
C GLU A 29 29.44 -20.92 -14.18
N ASP A 30 29.87 -19.80 -13.58
CA ASP A 30 31.08 -19.10 -13.99
C ASP A 30 32.36 -19.86 -13.58
N GLU A 31 32.36 -20.54 -12.43
CA GLU A 31 33.43 -21.45 -12.00
C GLU A 31 33.59 -22.63 -12.97
N TYR A 32 32.46 -23.21 -13.42
CA TYR A 32 32.48 -24.25 -14.44
C TYR A 32 33.00 -23.73 -15.78
N LYS A 33 32.57 -22.56 -16.25
CA LYS A 33 33.08 -21.94 -17.49
C LYS A 33 34.58 -21.65 -17.45
N CYS A 34 35.12 -21.38 -16.27
CA CYS A 34 36.54 -21.15 -16.04
C CYS A 34 37.32 -22.46 -15.79
N ASP A 35 36.71 -23.63 -16.00
CA ASP A 35 37.27 -24.96 -15.73
C ASP A 35 37.79 -25.16 -14.28
N ILE A 36 37.24 -24.40 -13.32
CA ILE A 36 37.61 -24.48 -11.89
C ILE A 36 37.01 -25.73 -11.25
N ILE A 37 35.83 -26.16 -11.72
CA ILE A 37 35.08 -27.31 -11.19
C ILE A 37 34.65 -28.25 -12.32
N SER A 38 34.50 -29.54 -12.00
CA SER A 38 34.02 -30.52 -12.97
C SER A 38 32.50 -30.38 -13.22
N LEU A 39 32.03 -30.85 -14.38
CA LEU A 39 30.60 -30.91 -14.69
C LEU A 39 29.81 -31.74 -13.65
N ALA A 40 30.39 -32.83 -13.15
CA ALA A 40 29.74 -33.70 -12.16
C ALA A 40 29.56 -32.98 -10.81
N ASP A 41 30.58 -32.22 -10.38
CA ASP A 41 30.53 -31.46 -9.13
C ASP A 41 29.56 -30.28 -9.25
N MET A 42 29.56 -29.59 -10.41
CA MET A 42 28.60 -28.52 -10.70
C MET A 42 27.16 -29.03 -10.64
N LEU A 43 26.83 -30.14 -11.31
CA LEU A 43 25.48 -30.70 -11.30
C LEU A 43 25.02 -31.10 -9.89
N LYS A 44 25.93 -31.64 -9.07
CA LYS A 44 25.64 -32.02 -7.68
C LYS A 44 25.35 -30.81 -6.80
N GLU A 45 26.18 -29.77 -6.89
CA GLU A 45 25.97 -28.52 -6.16
C GLU A 45 24.69 -27.82 -6.63
N LEU A 46 24.40 -27.83 -7.93
CA LEU A 46 23.18 -27.26 -8.51
C LEU A 46 21.91 -27.94 -7.98
N ASP A 47 21.91 -29.28 -7.87
CA ASP A 47 20.80 -30.03 -7.25
C ASP A 47 20.61 -29.65 -5.77
N MET A 48 21.69 -29.49 -5.01
CA MET A 48 21.61 -29.04 -3.61
C MET A 48 21.04 -27.62 -3.50
N ILE A 49 21.44 -26.71 -4.40
CA ILE A 49 20.93 -25.35 -4.42
C ILE A 49 19.44 -25.34 -4.80
N ASN A 50 19.04 -26.08 -5.83
CA ASN A 50 17.63 -26.20 -6.24
C ASN A 50 16.74 -26.72 -5.11
N LYS A 51 17.18 -27.74 -4.37
CA LYS A 51 16.45 -28.25 -3.19
C LYS A 51 16.30 -27.21 -2.09
N LYS A 52 17.33 -26.40 -1.83
CA LYS A 52 17.28 -25.30 -0.85
C LYS A 52 16.31 -24.21 -1.31
N GLU A 53 16.38 -23.83 -2.58
CA GLU A 53 15.49 -22.84 -3.20
C GLU A 53 14.03 -23.26 -3.07
N LEU A 54 13.71 -24.50 -3.44
CA LEU A 54 12.36 -25.05 -3.34
C LEU A 54 11.84 -25.02 -1.89
N LYS A 55 12.68 -25.35 -0.91
CA LYS A 55 12.33 -25.31 0.52
C LYS A 55 12.04 -23.88 0.99
N LEU A 56 12.82 -22.90 0.55
CA LEU A 56 12.61 -21.49 0.86
C LEU A 56 11.30 -20.98 0.23
N LYS A 57 11.07 -21.25 -1.06
CA LYS A 57 9.81 -20.93 -1.76
C LYS A 57 8.59 -21.54 -1.05
N ARG A 58 8.66 -22.81 -0.67
CA ARG A 58 7.58 -23.49 0.06
C ARG A 58 7.31 -22.86 1.43
N THR A 59 8.36 -22.44 2.13
CA THR A 59 8.25 -21.75 3.41
C THR A 59 7.56 -20.40 3.24
N LEU A 60 7.94 -19.62 2.23
CA LEU A 60 7.33 -18.34 1.91
C LEU A 60 5.84 -18.51 1.56
N VAL A 61 5.54 -19.45 0.65
CA VAL A 61 4.16 -19.79 0.27
C VAL A 61 3.32 -20.19 1.48
N SER A 62 3.86 -20.95 2.44
CA SER A 62 3.11 -21.37 3.63
C SER A 62 2.62 -20.20 4.50
N GLN A 63 3.29 -19.04 4.45
CA GLN A 63 2.91 -17.86 5.22
C GLN A 63 1.84 -17.03 4.51
N VAL A 64 1.90 -16.93 3.18
CA VAL A 64 0.99 -16.09 2.39
C VAL A 64 -0.25 -16.85 1.91
N HIS A 65 -0.10 -18.14 1.59
CA HIS A 65 -1.14 -19.00 1.06
C HIS A 65 -1.88 -19.73 2.19
N VAL A 66 -2.57 -18.98 3.04
CA VAL A 66 -3.27 -19.49 4.23
C VAL A 66 -4.79 -19.46 4.09
N LYS A 67 -5.46 -20.28 4.90
CA LYS A 67 -6.93 -20.30 5.12
C LYS A 67 -7.31 -19.19 6.11
N LYS A 68 -8.62 -18.94 6.28
CA LYS A 68 -9.14 -17.95 7.24
C LYS A 68 -8.69 -18.18 8.70
N ASN A 69 -8.36 -19.43 9.04
CA ASN A 69 -7.85 -19.82 10.36
C ASN A 69 -6.32 -19.73 10.49
N GLY A 70 -5.62 -19.21 9.48
CA GLY A 70 -4.16 -19.05 9.49
C GLY A 70 -3.36 -20.31 9.16
N LEU A 71 -4.01 -21.45 8.90
CA LEU A 71 -3.32 -22.67 8.46
C LEU A 71 -3.02 -22.63 6.96
N PRO A 72 -1.88 -23.15 6.49
CA PRO A 72 -1.57 -23.23 5.07
C PRO A 72 -2.65 -23.96 4.27
N LYS A 73 -2.92 -23.46 3.05
CA LYS A 73 -3.80 -24.13 2.09
C LYS A 73 -3.09 -25.34 1.47
N SER A 74 -3.89 -26.31 1.02
CA SER A 74 -3.39 -27.57 0.49
C SER A 74 -2.87 -27.39 -0.93
N ILE A 75 -1.59 -27.68 -1.12
CA ILE A 75 -0.94 -27.91 -2.41
C ILE A 75 -0.85 -29.42 -2.60
N ARG A 76 -1.29 -29.93 -3.74
CA ARG A 76 -1.32 -31.38 -4.01
C ARG A 76 -0.94 -31.69 -5.45
N TYR A 77 -0.37 -32.86 -5.66
CA TYR A 77 -0.10 -33.40 -6.99
C TYR A 77 -1.30 -34.26 -7.44
N ASP A 78 -1.80 -33.98 -8.63
CA ASP A 78 -2.85 -34.74 -9.31
C ASP A 78 -2.21 -35.68 -10.32
N ALA A 79 -2.12 -36.96 -9.95
CA ALA A 79 -1.48 -38.00 -10.76
C ALA A 79 -2.23 -38.32 -12.06
N VAL A 80 -3.53 -38.03 -12.15
CA VAL A 80 -4.33 -38.29 -13.37
C VAL A 80 -4.01 -37.24 -14.43
N ARG A 81 -3.76 -36.01 -14.00
CA ARG A 81 -3.49 -34.87 -14.90
C ARG A 81 -2.01 -34.55 -15.04
N ASP A 82 -1.16 -35.21 -14.26
CA ASP A 82 0.29 -34.94 -14.14
C ASP A 82 0.58 -33.46 -13.82
N LEU A 83 -0.14 -32.92 -12.83
CA LEU A 83 -0.07 -31.50 -12.47
C LEU A 83 -0.08 -31.30 -10.95
N TRP A 84 0.76 -30.39 -10.49
CA TRP A 84 0.62 -29.77 -9.18
C TRP A 84 -0.50 -28.75 -9.22
N ILE A 85 -1.43 -28.83 -8.26
CA ILE A 85 -2.61 -27.98 -8.19
C ILE A 85 -2.81 -27.38 -6.79
N THR A 86 -3.30 -26.14 -6.75
CA THR A 86 -3.83 -25.52 -5.53
C THR A 86 -5.06 -24.66 -5.81
N LYS A 87 -5.83 -24.39 -4.76
CA LYS A 87 -7.00 -23.50 -4.80
C LYS A 87 -6.69 -22.21 -4.04
N ILE A 88 -6.74 -21.07 -4.72
CA ILE A 88 -6.46 -19.76 -4.12
C ILE A 88 -7.67 -19.22 -3.37
N SER A 89 -8.77 -18.92 -4.07
CA SER A 89 -10.01 -18.40 -3.49
C SER A 89 -11.17 -18.70 -4.43
N GLY A 90 -12.38 -18.96 -3.91
CA GLY A 90 -13.58 -19.14 -4.73
C GLY A 90 -13.41 -20.20 -5.82
N ASP A 91 -13.35 -19.78 -7.08
CA ASP A 91 -13.14 -20.65 -8.25
C ASP A 91 -11.73 -20.58 -8.84
N ILE A 92 -10.85 -19.73 -8.29
CA ILE A 92 -9.49 -19.56 -8.78
C ILE A 92 -8.63 -20.75 -8.37
N ARG A 93 -8.14 -21.48 -9.38
CA ARG A 93 -7.22 -22.62 -9.25
C ARG A 93 -5.96 -22.35 -10.06
N ILE A 94 -4.81 -22.59 -9.45
CA ILE A 94 -3.50 -22.50 -10.13
C ILE A 94 -2.96 -23.91 -10.26
N HIS A 95 -2.35 -24.19 -11.42
CA HIS A 95 -1.73 -25.46 -11.71
C HIS A 95 -0.40 -25.28 -12.46
N ALA A 96 0.51 -26.23 -12.28
CA ALA A 96 1.78 -26.31 -13.01
C ALA A 96 2.28 -27.76 -13.10
N ARG A 97 3.22 -28.03 -14.01
CA ARG A 97 3.81 -29.36 -14.20
C ARG A 97 4.80 -29.73 -13.10
N THR A 98 5.56 -28.76 -12.60
CA THR A 98 6.50 -28.95 -11.49
C THR A 98 6.00 -28.26 -10.23
N GLU A 99 6.43 -28.76 -9.07
CA GLU A 99 6.11 -28.12 -7.79
C GLU A 99 6.67 -26.69 -7.75
N GLU A 100 7.91 -26.51 -8.19
CA GLU A 100 8.57 -25.21 -8.25
C GLU A 100 7.76 -24.18 -9.04
N ALA A 101 7.37 -24.54 -10.27
CA ALA A 101 6.58 -23.64 -11.11
C ALA A 101 5.20 -23.34 -10.52
N LEU A 102 4.64 -24.26 -9.72
CA LEU A 102 3.41 -23.96 -8.98
C LEU A 102 3.68 -22.94 -7.87
N LEU A 103 4.74 -23.13 -7.09
CA LEU A 103 5.12 -22.21 -6.01
C LEU A 103 5.41 -20.81 -6.55
N ASP A 104 6.13 -20.71 -7.66
CA ASP A 104 6.41 -19.43 -8.34
C ASP A 104 5.11 -18.75 -8.77
N LYS A 105 4.18 -19.46 -9.40
CA LYS A 105 2.86 -18.90 -9.75
C LYS A 105 2.03 -18.48 -8.53
N ILE A 106 2.15 -19.21 -7.41
CA ILE A 106 1.46 -18.83 -6.17
C ILE A 106 2.08 -17.55 -5.61
N LEU A 107 3.41 -17.47 -5.53
CA LEU A 107 4.13 -16.30 -5.06
C LEU A 107 3.83 -15.11 -5.97
N GLU A 108 3.90 -15.26 -7.28
CA GLU A 108 3.54 -14.23 -8.26
C GLU A 108 2.08 -13.79 -8.10
N TYR A 109 1.13 -14.71 -7.91
CA TYR A 109 -0.27 -14.36 -7.67
C TYR A 109 -0.41 -13.49 -6.42
N TYR A 110 0.21 -13.90 -5.30
CA TYR A 110 0.13 -13.16 -4.05
C TYR A 110 0.92 -11.87 -4.10
N ASP A 111 2.08 -11.82 -4.74
CA ASP A 111 2.87 -10.63 -4.93
C ASP A 111 2.11 -9.64 -5.81
N CYS A 112 1.51 -10.06 -6.93
CA CYS A 112 0.66 -9.21 -7.77
C CYS A 112 -0.63 -8.74 -7.06
N HIS A 113 -1.20 -9.53 -6.15
CA HIS A 113 -2.35 -9.11 -5.32
C HIS A 113 -1.94 -8.23 -4.12
N LEU A 114 -0.72 -8.39 -3.62
CA LEU A 114 -0.13 -7.53 -2.60
C LEU A 114 0.35 -6.21 -3.20
N MET A 115 0.84 -6.23 -4.45
CA MET A 115 1.25 -5.10 -5.29
C MET A 115 0.04 -4.53 -6.03
N SER A 116 -1.00 -4.14 -5.27
CA SER A 116 -2.08 -3.36 -5.85
C SER A 116 -1.51 -2.01 -6.29
N TYR A 117 -1.42 -1.76 -7.59
CA TYR A 117 -0.95 -0.46 -8.11
C TYR A 117 -2.03 0.63 -8.03
N THR A 118 -3.08 0.41 -7.24
CA THR A 118 -4.15 1.39 -7.06
C THR A 118 -3.65 2.60 -6.27
N ILE A 119 -4.21 3.77 -6.54
CA ILE A 119 -3.91 4.99 -5.78
C ILE A 119 -4.13 4.79 -4.26
N ASP A 120 -5.13 4.01 -3.86
CA ASP A 120 -5.41 3.69 -2.44
C ASP A 120 -4.30 2.88 -1.78
N HIS A 121 -3.83 1.86 -2.47
CA HIS A 121 -2.77 1.01 -1.97
C HIS A 121 -1.45 1.78 -1.87
N ILE A 122 -1.09 2.52 -2.92
CA ILE A 122 0.13 3.34 -2.91
C ILE A 122 0.07 4.42 -1.83
N PHE A 123 -1.10 5.05 -1.61
CA PHE A 123 -1.27 5.99 -0.50
C PHE A 123 -1.04 5.33 0.86
N THR A 124 -1.55 4.12 1.07
CA THR A 124 -1.35 3.35 2.30
C THR A 124 0.13 3.03 2.53
N LEU A 125 0.85 2.61 1.49
CA LEU A 125 2.29 2.37 1.55
C LEU A 125 3.08 3.64 1.84
N ALA A 126 2.77 4.74 1.15
CA ALA A 126 3.44 6.03 1.33
C ALA A 126 3.24 6.59 2.75
N LEU A 127 2.02 6.47 3.29
CA LEU A 127 1.72 6.86 4.67
C LEU A 127 2.53 6.05 5.68
N LYS A 128 2.58 4.73 5.50
CA LYS A 128 3.31 3.84 6.39
C LYS A 128 4.82 4.09 6.33
N HIS A 129 5.35 4.27 5.13
CA HIS A 129 6.75 4.66 4.93
C HIS A 129 7.08 5.97 5.68
N LYS A 130 6.18 6.96 5.60
CA LYS A 130 6.33 8.24 6.31
C LYS A 130 6.21 8.11 7.83
N GLU A 131 5.42 7.17 8.32
CA GLU A 131 5.29 6.86 9.75
C GLU A 131 6.54 6.16 10.29
N ASP A 132 7.09 5.20 9.53
CA ASP A 132 8.24 4.39 9.94
C ASP A 132 9.59 5.15 9.80
N ILE A 133 9.74 6.04 8.81
CA ILE A 133 11.05 6.65 8.46
C ILE A 133 11.16 8.14 8.85
N ASP A 134 10.12 8.96 8.61
CA ASP A 134 10.25 10.42 8.57
C ASP A 134 10.12 11.12 9.94
N ILE A 135 10.10 10.40 11.06
CA ILE A 135 9.83 10.94 12.43
C ILE A 135 8.66 11.95 12.37
N CYS A 136 7.55 11.53 11.74
CA CYS A 136 6.43 12.42 11.49
C CYS A 136 5.46 12.43 12.69
N SER A 137 4.95 13.59 13.07
CA SER A 137 3.96 13.66 14.16
C SER A 137 2.68 12.88 13.79
N PRO A 138 2.01 12.20 14.73
CA PRO A 138 0.73 11.52 14.48
C PRO A 138 -0.34 12.46 13.89
N LEU A 139 -0.31 13.73 14.27
CA LEU A 139 -1.20 14.76 13.75
C LEU A 139 -0.97 15.02 12.25
N THR A 140 0.26 14.93 11.77
CA THR A 140 0.57 15.08 10.34
C THR A 140 0.03 13.90 9.54
N ILE A 141 0.21 12.68 10.03
CA ILE A 141 -0.36 11.47 9.42
C ILE A 141 -1.88 11.56 9.34
N GLN A 142 -2.53 12.01 10.42
CA GLN A 142 -3.98 12.20 10.43
C GLN A 142 -4.41 13.26 9.40
N ARG A 143 -3.71 14.39 9.30
CA ARG A 143 -4.02 15.43 8.30
C ARG A 143 -3.91 14.94 6.85
N TYR A 144 -2.97 14.04 6.56
CA TYR A 144 -2.89 13.39 5.25
C TYR A 144 -4.11 12.51 4.99
N LYS A 145 -4.52 11.68 5.97
CA LYS A 145 -5.74 10.85 5.87
C LYS A 145 -6.99 11.70 5.67
N ASP A 146 -7.16 12.77 6.44
CA ASP A 146 -8.31 13.66 6.34
C ASP A 146 -8.37 14.35 4.97
N SER A 147 -7.22 14.82 4.48
CA SER A 147 -7.12 15.46 3.17
C SER A 147 -7.37 14.46 2.04
N TYR A 148 -6.81 13.25 2.14
CA TYR A 148 -7.08 12.17 1.19
C TYR A 148 -8.57 11.85 1.12
N ASN A 149 -9.20 11.70 2.29
CA ASN A 149 -10.62 11.43 2.40
C ASN A 149 -11.51 12.54 1.83
N ARG A 150 -11.09 13.81 2.03
CA ARG A 150 -11.82 14.97 1.54
C ARG A 150 -11.73 15.16 0.03
N PHE A 151 -10.56 14.93 -0.57
CA PHE A 151 -10.29 15.37 -1.95
C PHE A 151 -10.17 14.25 -2.97
N ILE A 152 -9.86 13.02 -2.56
CA ILE A 152 -9.67 11.89 -3.46
C ILE A 152 -10.95 11.06 -3.51
N SER A 153 -11.66 11.09 -4.65
CA SER A 153 -12.90 10.32 -4.85
C SER A 153 -12.62 8.84 -4.98
N GLU A 154 -13.55 7.99 -4.53
CA GLU A 154 -13.44 6.52 -4.61
C GLU A 154 -13.03 6.01 -6.00
N GLU A 155 -13.66 6.52 -7.06
CA GLU A 155 -13.30 6.17 -8.45
C GLU A 155 -11.83 6.45 -8.78
N PHE A 156 -11.25 7.52 -8.21
CA PHE A 156 -9.85 7.86 -8.43
C PHE A 156 -8.91 7.01 -7.57
N ARG A 157 -9.38 6.55 -6.41
CA ARG A 157 -8.61 5.66 -5.51
C ARG A 157 -8.35 4.30 -6.13
N GLU A 158 -9.31 3.79 -6.90
CA GLU A 158 -9.24 2.49 -7.57
C GLU A 158 -8.42 2.53 -8.87
N LYS A 159 -8.04 3.71 -9.37
CA LYS A 159 -7.23 3.81 -10.60
C LYS A 159 -5.83 3.26 -10.37
N ASP A 160 -5.32 2.58 -11.38
CA ASP A 160 -3.92 2.17 -11.47
C ASP A 160 -3.03 3.41 -11.62
N ILE A 161 -2.12 3.62 -10.68
CA ILE A 161 -1.22 4.77 -10.62
C ILE A 161 -0.36 4.92 -11.88
N ARG A 162 -0.03 3.81 -12.54
CA ARG A 162 0.81 3.77 -13.75
C ARG A 162 0.10 4.34 -14.97
N LYS A 163 -1.23 4.42 -14.92
CA LYS A 163 -2.08 4.95 -15.98
C LYS A 163 -2.47 6.41 -15.75
N VAL A 164 -2.03 7.02 -14.64
CA VAL A 164 -2.28 8.43 -14.35
C VAL A 164 -1.15 9.26 -14.93
N ASP A 165 -1.41 9.83 -16.11
CA ASP A 165 -0.52 10.79 -16.78
C ASP A 165 -0.79 12.25 -16.35
N ASN A 166 -0.01 13.18 -16.91
CA ASN A 166 -0.13 14.61 -16.62
C ASN A 166 -1.52 15.19 -16.95
N ASP A 167 -2.09 14.80 -18.09
CA ASP A 167 -3.33 15.38 -18.60
C ASP A 167 -4.56 14.87 -17.85
N SER A 168 -4.58 13.57 -17.52
CA SER A 168 -5.62 12.97 -16.69
C SER A 168 -5.62 13.54 -15.27
N LEU A 169 -4.43 13.77 -14.68
CA LEU A 169 -4.33 14.36 -13.34
C LEU A 169 -4.74 15.85 -13.33
N GLN A 170 -4.37 16.62 -14.35
CA GLN A 170 -4.83 18.01 -14.50
C GLN A 170 -6.35 18.09 -14.67
N SER A 171 -6.91 17.21 -15.49
CA SER A 171 -8.37 17.12 -15.71
C SER A 171 -9.09 16.78 -14.42
N TYR A 172 -8.61 15.79 -13.67
CA TYR A 172 -9.13 15.44 -12.35
C TYR A 172 -9.06 16.62 -11.37
N SER A 173 -7.93 17.31 -11.31
CA SER A 173 -7.72 18.47 -10.43
C SER A 173 -8.66 19.63 -10.75
N LYS A 174 -8.97 19.85 -12.04
CA LYS A 174 -9.91 20.87 -12.50
C LYS A 174 -11.33 20.53 -12.06
N LEU A 175 -11.77 19.28 -12.28
CA LEU A 175 -13.07 18.80 -11.84
C LEU A 175 -13.23 18.87 -10.31
N MET A 176 -12.20 18.47 -9.57
CA MET A 176 -12.19 18.56 -8.11
C MET A 176 -12.32 20.01 -7.62
N THR A 177 -11.55 20.94 -8.20
CA THR A 177 -11.58 22.37 -7.83
C THR A 177 -12.94 22.98 -8.12
N ALA A 178 -13.53 22.67 -9.27
CA ALA A 178 -14.86 23.14 -9.66
C ALA A 178 -15.98 22.55 -8.79
N ARG A 179 -15.83 21.31 -8.31
CA ARG A 179 -16.81 20.65 -7.45
C ARG A 179 -16.77 21.14 -6.01
N LEU A 180 -15.58 21.31 -5.44
CA LEU A 180 -15.40 21.53 -4.00
C LEU A 180 -15.10 22.98 -3.63
N HIS A 181 -14.83 23.85 -4.62
CA HIS A 181 -14.45 25.25 -4.42
C HIS A 181 -13.48 25.46 -3.24
N PRO A 182 -12.34 24.74 -3.20
CA PRO A 182 -11.47 24.76 -2.03
C PRO A 182 -10.88 26.15 -1.80
N LYS A 183 -10.66 26.52 -0.53
CA LYS A 183 -9.77 27.63 -0.17
C LYS A 183 -8.33 27.30 -0.57
N LYS A 184 -7.48 28.32 -0.75
CA LYS A 184 -6.06 28.14 -1.13
C LYS A 184 -5.31 27.10 -0.30
N LYS A 185 -5.43 27.17 1.03
CA LYS A 185 -4.75 26.23 1.93
C LYS A 185 -5.24 24.79 1.74
N ALA A 186 -6.54 24.60 1.53
CA ALA A 186 -7.14 23.30 1.25
C ALA A 186 -6.64 22.72 -0.08
N PHE A 187 -6.52 23.54 -1.12
CA PHE A 187 -5.93 23.12 -2.39
C PHE A 187 -4.46 22.68 -2.24
N LEU A 188 -3.67 23.40 -1.45
CA LEU A 188 -2.28 23.00 -1.17
C LEU A 188 -2.20 21.68 -0.39
N SER A 189 -3.14 21.43 0.54
CA SER A 189 -3.25 20.13 1.22
C SER A 189 -3.59 19.01 0.25
N TYR A 190 -4.52 19.23 -0.69
CA TYR A 190 -4.81 18.30 -1.77
C TYR A 190 -3.55 17.97 -2.60
N LYS A 191 -2.82 19.00 -3.05
CA LYS A 191 -1.58 18.79 -3.80
C LYS A 191 -0.52 18.06 -2.97
N GLY A 192 -0.44 18.35 -1.67
CA GLY A 192 0.47 17.66 -0.75
C GLY A 192 0.19 16.16 -0.63
N VAL A 193 -1.09 15.76 -0.61
CA VAL A 193 -1.49 14.34 -0.64
C VAL A 193 -1.08 13.69 -1.96
N LEU A 194 -1.33 14.36 -3.10
CA LEU A 194 -0.91 13.81 -4.39
C LEU A 194 0.61 13.65 -4.48
N ASN A 195 1.38 14.66 -4.05
CA ASN A 195 2.83 14.57 -4.00
C ASN A 195 3.26 13.38 -3.15
N LEU A 196 2.70 13.19 -1.94
CA LEU A 196 3.03 12.03 -1.10
C LEU A 196 2.86 10.70 -1.84
N ILE A 197 1.77 10.54 -2.60
CA ILE A 197 1.47 9.30 -3.34
C ILE A 197 2.45 9.11 -4.51
N PHE A 198 2.60 10.14 -5.35
CA PHE A 198 3.35 10.04 -6.60
C PHE A 198 4.86 10.19 -6.42
N ASP A 199 5.34 10.88 -5.38
CA ASP A 199 6.76 10.89 -5.00
C ASP A 199 7.16 9.51 -4.50
N TYR A 200 6.38 8.90 -3.59
CA TYR A 200 6.62 7.51 -3.15
C TYR A 200 6.61 6.55 -4.35
N ALA A 201 5.69 6.75 -5.29
CA ALA A 201 5.60 5.93 -6.50
C ALA A 201 6.85 6.07 -7.41
N GLU A 202 7.35 7.30 -7.59
CA GLU A 202 8.55 7.63 -8.37
C GLU A 202 9.81 7.06 -7.69
N GLU A 203 9.98 7.27 -6.39
CA GLU A 203 11.12 6.80 -5.59
C GLU A 203 11.24 5.27 -5.57
N ASN A 204 10.11 4.56 -5.59
CA ASN A 204 10.07 3.10 -5.61
C ASN A 204 9.91 2.51 -7.03
N ASN A 205 10.12 3.31 -8.08
CA ASN A 205 10.11 2.90 -9.49
C ASN A 205 8.78 2.30 -9.99
N TYR A 206 7.65 2.63 -9.35
CA TYR A 206 6.33 2.25 -9.86
C TYR A 206 5.96 3.07 -11.10
N ILE A 207 6.45 4.30 -11.19
CA ILE A 207 6.25 5.22 -12.32
C ILE A 207 7.59 5.88 -12.68
N GLN A 208 7.72 6.36 -13.92
CA GLN A 208 8.95 7.02 -14.37
C GLN A 208 9.09 8.46 -13.89
N ASN A 209 7.99 9.21 -13.85
CA ASN A 209 7.99 10.62 -13.49
C ASN A 209 6.73 10.96 -12.69
N ASN A 210 6.86 11.77 -11.64
CA ASN A 210 5.73 12.25 -10.86
C ASN A 210 4.86 13.26 -11.67
N PRO A 211 3.60 12.92 -12.02
CA PRO A 211 2.73 13.77 -12.82
C PRO A 211 2.23 15.03 -12.09
N VAL A 212 2.28 15.06 -10.75
CA VAL A 212 1.85 16.20 -9.93
C VAL A 212 2.71 17.44 -10.19
N LYS A 213 3.95 17.26 -10.64
CA LYS A 213 4.87 18.33 -11.05
C LYS A 213 4.27 19.18 -12.19
N SER A 214 3.38 18.62 -13.02
CA SER A 214 2.67 19.35 -14.09
C SER A 214 1.58 20.31 -13.58
N ILE A 215 1.12 20.15 -12.33
CA ILE A 215 0.08 21.00 -11.74
C ILE A 215 0.63 22.39 -11.42
N ASN A 216 0.27 23.38 -12.25
CA ASN A 216 0.62 24.77 -12.06
C ASN A 216 -0.24 25.44 -10.97
N ASN A 217 0.36 25.70 -9.80
CA ASN A 217 -0.32 26.31 -8.66
C ASN A 217 -1.00 27.64 -9.01
N LYS A 218 -0.38 28.50 -9.82
CA LYS A 218 -0.93 29.82 -10.14
C LYS A 218 -2.30 29.71 -10.84
N LYS A 219 -2.42 28.79 -11.79
CA LYS A 219 -3.67 28.56 -12.54
C LYS A 219 -4.80 28.06 -11.65
N PHE A 220 -4.53 27.07 -10.80
CA PHE A 220 -5.55 26.47 -9.94
C PHE A 220 -5.93 27.35 -8.74
N LEU A 221 -4.99 28.09 -8.16
CA LEU A 221 -5.26 28.98 -7.04
C LEU A 221 -6.16 30.18 -7.43
N MET A 222 -6.17 30.58 -8.70
CA MET A 222 -7.12 31.58 -9.21
C MET A 222 -8.56 31.06 -9.26
N GLN A 223 -8.76 29.74 -9.41
CA GLN A 223 -10.07 29.09 -9.46
C GLN A 223 -10.58 28.68 -8.07
N CYS A 224 -9.71 28.75 -7.06
CA CYS A 224 -10.07 28.48 -5.68
C CYS A 224 -10.97 29.59 -5.10
N ASP A 225 -11.66 29.27 -4.01
CA ASP A 225 -12.42 30.27 -3.27
C ASP A 225 -11.45 31.25 -2.57
N ASN A 226 -11.53 32.51 -3.02
CA ASN A 226 -10.73 33.64 -2.55
C ASN A 226 -11.51 34.57 -1.61
N SER A 227 -12.76 34.25 -1.28
CA SER A 227 -13.58 35.05 -0.38
C SER A 227 -12.94 35.15 1.01
N LYS A 228 -13.00 36.36 1.58
CA LYS A 228 -12.58 36.61 2.96
C LYS A 228 -13.64 36.02 3.91
N PRO A 229 -13.23 35.40 5.03
CA PRO A 229 -14.20 34.93 6.02
C PRO A 229 -15.01 36.12 6.54
N GLN A 230 -16.33 35.95 6.65
CA GLN A 230 -17.20 37.00 7.17
C GLN A 230 -16.95 37.19 8.68
N SER A 231 -17.18 38.40 9.19
CA SER A 231 -16.97 38.72 10.61
C SER A 231 -17.88 37.90 11.53
N SER A 232 -19.09 37.57 11.08
CA SER A 232 -20.05 36.68 11.74
C SER A 232 -19.55 35.24 11.91
N GLU A 233 -18.62 34.79 11.08
CA GLU A 233 -18.02 33.44 11.18
C GLU A 233 -16.86 33.39 12.18
N LYS A 234 -16.37 34.55 12.65
CA LYS A 234 -15.17 34.65 13.50
C LYS A 234 -15.50 34.85 14.98
N ILE A 235 -16.70 35.30 15.29
CA ILE A 235 -17.10 35.70 16.63
C ILE A 235 -18.41 34.99 16.92
N LEU A 236 -18.44 34.23 18.02
CA LEU A 236 -19.69 33.67 18.53
C LEU A 236 -20.67 34.83 18.76
N SER A 237 -21.87 34.72 18.20
CA SER A 237 -22.91 35.70 18.49
C SER A 237 -23.30 35.63 19.98
N LEU A 238 -23.94 36.68 20.49
CA LEU A 238 -24.47 36.65 21.86
C LEU A 238 -25.43 35.46 22.06
N HIS A 239 -26.20 35.11 21.04
CA HIS A 239 -27.09 33.95 21.06
C HIS A 239 -26.32 32.62 21.14
N ASP A 240 -25.21 32.47 20.41
CA ASP A 240 -24.36 31.28 20.48
C ASP A 240 -23.74 31.14 21.87
N ILE A 241 -23.29 32.26 22.45
CA ILE A 241 -22.73 32.31 23.80
C ILE A 241 -23.78 31.88 24.83
N GLU A 242 -24.99 32.46 24.79
CA GLU A 242 -26.10 32.10 25.68
C GLU A 242 -26.49 30.62 25.53
N THR A 243 -26.53 30.11 24.30
CA THR A 243 -26.83 28.70 24.02
C THR A 243 -25.76 27.79 24.64
N ILE A 244 -24.48 28.10 24.47
CA ILE A 244 -23.37 27.36 25.08
C ILE A 244 -23.47 27.39 26.61
N TYR A 245 -23.73 28.57 27.20
CA TYR A 245 -23.90 28.70 28.66
C TYR A 245 -25.08 27.89 29.19
N SER A 246 -26.21 27.93 28.49
CA SER A 246 -27.41 27.16 28.87
C SER A 246 -27.15 25.65 28.84
N GLU A 247 -26.43 25.16 27.83
CA GLU A 247 -26.07 23.74 27.69
C GLU A 247 -25.04 23.31 28.75
N ILE A 248 -24.06 24.16 29.06
CA ILE A 248 -23.10 23.92 30.16
C ILE A 248 -23.84 23.82 31.49
N ASN A 249 -24.74 24.76 31.79
CA ASN A 249 -25.54 24.74 33.02
C ASN A 249 -26.45 23.51 33.09
N ARG A 250 -27.11 23.16 31.99
CA ARG A 250 -27.92 21.93 31.90
C ARG A 250 -27.08 20.71 32.25
N ARG A 251 -25.88 20.56 31.68
CA ARG A 251 -24.97 19.44 31.96
C ARG A 251 -24.42 19.44 33.38
N ASN A 252 -24.18 20.62 33.96
CA ASN A 252 -23.75 20.71 35.36
C ASN A 252 -24.83 20.28 36.34
N ASN A 253 -26.11 20.42 35.97
CA ASN A 253 -27.25 20.01 36.77
C ASN A 253 -27.70 18.56 36.52
N LEU A 254 -27.06 17.82 35.60
CA LEU A 254 -27.33 16.40 35.42
C LEU A 254 -26.66 15.57 36.53
N PRO A 255 -27.34 14.53 37.05
CA PRO A 255 -26.75 13.61 38.01
C PRO A 255 -25.53 12.93 37.40
N ARG A 256 -24.43 12.89 38.16
CA ARG A 256 -23.19 12.22 37.76
C ARG A 256 -23.06 10.91 38.51
N TYR A 257 -22.76 9.82 37.80
CA TYR A 257 -22.41 8.54 38.40
C TYR A 257 -20.97 8.18 38.01
N GLN A 258 -20.09 8.04 39.00
CA GLN A 258 -18.66 7.75 38.82
C GLN A 258 -17.96 8.66 37.78
N GLY A 259 -18.30 9.94 37.76
CA GLY A 259 -17.69 10.93 36.87
C GLY A 259 -18.29 11.00 35.46
N TYR A 260 -19.23 10.12 35.11
CA TYR A 260 -19.96 10.17 33.83
C TYR A 260 -21.32 10.85 33.99
N LEU A 261 -21.68 11.66 32.99
CA LEU A 261 -23.02 12.27 32.88
C LEU A 261 -24.03 11.16 32.58
N VAL A 262 -25.03 11.00 33.45
CA VAL A 262 -26.16 10.09 33.22
C VAL A 262 -27.29 10.91 32.58
N PRO A 263 -27.84 10.49 31.41
CA PRO A 263 -28.93 11.20 30.75
C PRO A 263 -30.17 11.35 31.62
#